data_AF-A0A3B8K8F0-F1
#
_entry.id   AF-A0A3B8K8F0-F1
#
_cell.length_a   1.000
_cell.length_b   1.000
_cell.length_c   1.000
_cell.angle_alpha   90.00
_cell.angle_beta   90.00
_cell.angle_gamma   90.00
#
_symmetry.space_group_name_H-M   'P 1'
#
loop_
_entity.id
_entity.type
_entity.pdbx_description
1 polymer ?
#
loop_
_entity_poly.entity_id
_entity_poly.type
_entity_poly.pdbx_seq_one_letter_code
_entity_poly.pdbx_strand_id
1 'polypeptide(L)'
;MVLSRDKKKSATCIKCGEAGLYLIPTEHDLYIECKSGHAWREKYLEQGGTIPRPAAVVSCIEDLFTAEEKKLYDRITRELEEHTDYYKNADTLEKVAHLCQKCQASEQEIYTVFKIITLYHKAVGTTAV
;
A
#
# COMPACT_ATOMS: atom_id res chain seq x y z
N MET A 1 34.95 -20.38 3.62
CA MET A 1 34.52 -18.97 3.78
C MET A 1 33.14 -18.98 4.43
N VAL A 2 33.06 -18.57 5.69
CA VAL A 2 31.83 -18.58 6.47
C VAL A 2 31.05 -17.32 6.10
N LEU A 3 29.91 -17.49 5.40
CA LEU A 3 28.96 -16.42 5.15
C LEU A 3 28.26 -16.10 6.47
N SER A 4 28.72 -15.04 7.13
CA SER A 4 28.14 -14.53 8.36
C SER A 4 26.67 -14.19 8.15
N ARG A 5 25.85 -14.89 8.94
CA ARG A 5 24.42 -14.65 9.11
C ARG A 5 24.22 -13.31 9.82
N ASP A 6 24.15 -12.22 9.07
CA ASP A 6 23.64 -10.98 9.64
C ASP A 6 22.12 -11.06 9.76
N LYS A 7 21.72 -11.16 11.02
CA LYS A 7 20.35 -11.26 11.51
C LYS A 7 19.50 -10.17 10.86
N LYS A 8 18.57 -10.59 10.01
CA LYS A 8 17.45 -9.79 9.50
C LYS A 8 16.73 -9.21 10.73
N LYS A 9 17.07 -7.99 11.16
CA LYS A 9 16.38 -7.31 12.25
C LYS A 9 14.92 -7.26 11.83
N SER A 10 14.07 -7.92 12.61
CA SER A 10 12.62 -7.81 12.55
C SER A 10 12.30 -6.31 12.54
N ALA A 11 11.96 -5.77 11.38
CA ALA A 11 11.68 -4.35 11.24
C ALA A 11 10.34 -4.09 11.94
N THR A 12 10.41 -3.61 13.18
CA THR A 12 9.28 -3.18 13.99
C THR A 12 9.08 -1.69 13.84
N CYS A 13 7.88 -1.21 14.17
CA CYS A 13 7.60 0.22 14.18
C CYS A 13 8.49 0.95 15.20
N ILE A 14 9.20 1.99 14.76
CA ILE A 14 10.06 2.79 15.65
C ILE A 14 9.28 3.58 16.72
N LYS A 15 7.96 3.78 16.52
CA LYS A 15 7.10 4.51 17.45
C LYS A 15 6.36 3.59 18.43
N CYS A 16 5.71 2.53 17.94
CA CYS A 16 4.88 1.66 18.78
C CYS A 16 5.42 0.24 18.97
N GLY A 17 6.52 -0.14 18.32
CA GLY A 17 7.12 -1.47 18.45
C GLY A 17 6.36 -2.60 17.73
N GLU A 18 5.23 -2.33 17.06
CA GLU A 18 4.46 -3.34 16.34
C GLU A 18 5.28 -4.02 15.23
N ALA A 19 5.03 -5.32 15.07
CA ALA A 19 5.55 -6.11 13.96
C ALA A 19 4.66 -5.99 12.72
N GLY A 20 5.29 -6.04 11.54
CA GLY A 20 4.61 -5.91 10.26
C GLY A 20 4.63 -4.46 9.78
N LEU A 21 5.50 -4.21 8.80
CA LEU A 21 5.67 -2.92 8.16
C LEU A 21 5.34 -3.05 6.68
N TYR A 22 4.65 -2.06 6.16
CA TYR A 22 4.56 -1.80 4.73
C TYR A 22 5.83 -1.06 4.32
N LEU A 23 6.55 -1.60 3.33
CA LEU A 23 7.79 -1.04 2.81
C LEU A 23 7.56 -0.71 1.33
N ILE A 24 7.58 0.58 0.98
CA ILE A 24 7.33 1.05 -0.37
C ILE A 24 8.57 1.79 -0.86
N PRO A 25 9.43 1.13 -1.67
CA PRO A 25 10.60 1.78 -2.23
C PRO A 25 10.17 2.74 -3.34
N THR A 26 10.44 4.03 -3.15
CA THR A 26 10.20 5.07 -4.16
C THR A 26 11.51 5.40 -4.90
N GLU A 27 11.47 6.32 -5.85
CA GLU A 27 12.69 6.76 -6.52
C GLU A 27 13.72 7.40 -5.56
N HIS A 28 13.24 8.06 -4.50
CA HIS A 28 14.08 8.91 -3.67
C HIS A 28 14.31 8.38 -2.26
N ASP A 29 13.40 7.57 -1.73
CA ASP A 29 13.49 7.02 -0.38
C ASP A 29 12.64 5.76 -0.21
N LEU A 30 12.87 5.04 0.88
CA LEU A 30 12.00 3.97 1.34
C LEU A 30 10.93 4.54 2.27
N TYR A 31 9.67 4.52 1.84
CA TYR A 31 8.53 4.83 2.69
C TYR A 31 8.18 3.61 3.55
N ILE A 32 7.97 3.84 4.85
CA ILE A 32 7.71 2.78 5.83
C ILE A 32 6.49 3.16 6.66
N GLU A 33 5.51 2.27 6.77
CA GLU A 33 4.32 2.46 7.61
C GLU A 33 3.97 1.17 8.39
N CYS A 34 3.65 1.29 9.68
CA CYS A 34 3.14 0.16 10.48
C CYS A 34 1.63 -0.02 10.33
N LYS A 35 1.08 -1.13 10.84
CA LYS A 35 -0.35 -1.42 10.76
C LYS A 35 -1.23 -0.38 11.46
N SER A 36 -0.76 0.20 12.57
CA SER A 36 -1.42 1.33 13.24
C SER A 36 -1.16 2.71 12.62
N GLY A 37 -0.48 2.79 11.46
CA GLY A 37 -0.41 4.01 10.65
C GLY A 37 0.75 4.96 10.96
N HIS A 38 1.65 4.61 11.87
CA HIS A 38 2.89 5.37 12.07
C HIS A 38 3.80 5.22 10.85
N ALA A 39 4.20 6.35 10.27
CA ALA A 39 5.04 6.37 9.09
C ALA A 39 6.35 7.15 9.28
N TRP A 40 7.38 6.76 8.54
CA TRP A 40 8.65 7.45 8.39
C TRP A 40 9.28 7.12 7.03
N ARG A 41 10.36 7.83 6.68
CA ARG A 41 11.09 7.64 5.44
C ARG A 41 12.56 7.39 5.74
N GLU A 42 13.18 6.49 5.00
CA GLU A 42 14.60 6.20 5.08
C GLU A 42 15.27 6.48 3.74
N LYS A 43 16.34 7.29 3.77
CA LYS A 43 17.15 7.57 2.59
C LYS A 43 17.91 6.32 2.15
N TYR A 44 18.25 6.27 0.86
CA TYR A 44 19.13 5.24 0.34
C TYR A 44 20.61 5.52 0.63
N LEU A 45 21.47 4.50 0.51
CA LEU A 45 22.91 4.58 0.80
C LEU A 45 23.59 5.75 0.06
N GLU A 46 23.28 5.93 -1.22
CA GLU A 46 23.84 7.00 -2.06
C GLU A 46 23.44 8.42 -1.64
N GLN A 47 22.46 8.54 -0.74
CA GLN A 47 22.00 9.80 -0.15
C GLN A 47 22.39 9.93 1.34
N GLY A 48 23.30 9.08 1.83
CA GLY A 48 23.74 9.03 3.23
C GLY A 48 22.81 8.26 4.17
N GLY A 49 21.92 7.43 3.62
CA GLY A 49 21.09 6.50 4.39
C GLY A 49 21.80 5.19 4.73
N THR A 50 21.02 4.19 5.16
CA THR A 50 21.53 2.89 5.65
C THR A 50 21.06 1.70 4.82
N ILE A 51 20.18 1.92 3.83
CA ILE A 51 19.54 0.88 3.03
C ILE A 51 19.91 1.04 1.56
N PRO A 52 20.35 -0.02 0.86
CA PRO A 52 20.60 0.08 -0.59
C PRO A 52 19.29 0.30 -1.34
N ARG A 53 19.33 1.14 -2.39
CA ARG A 53 18.19 1.28 -3.31
C ARG A 53 17.93 -0.06 -4.02
N PRO A 54 16.69 -0.59 -4.00
CA PRO A 54 16.36 -1.78 -4.76
C PRO A 54 16.38 -1.50 -6.27
N ALA A 55 16.63 -2.54 -7.08
CA ALA A 55 16.64 -2.41 -8.54
C ALA A 55 15.27 -2.04 -9.13
N ALA A 56 14.20 -2.49 -8.47
CA ALA A 56 12.82 -2.10 -8.77
C ALA A 56 12.31 -1.17 -7.68
N VAL A 57 11.89 0.02 -8.10
CA VAL A 57 11.15 0.98 -7.27
C VAL A 57 9.72 1.06 -7.78
N VAL A 58 8.81 1.44 -6.90
CA VAL A 58 7.39 1.61 -7.22
C VAL A 58 7.23 2.90 -8.03
N SER A 59 6.64 2.77 -9.21
CA SER A 59 6.44 3.85 -10.17
C SER A 59 4.96 4.16 -10.41
N CYS A 60 4.10 3.16 -10.31
CA CYS A 60 2.66 3.29 -10.36
C CYS A 60 1.99 2.44 -9.27
N ILE A 61 0.69 2.63 -9.07
CA ILE A 61 -0.07 1.97 -8.01
C ILE A 61 -0.14 0.46 -8.23
N GLU A 62 -0.18 0.04 -9.50
CA GLU A 62 -0.24 -1.36 -9.92
C GLU A 62 1.01 -2.16 -9.55
N ASP A 63 2.15 -1.51 -9.35
CA ASP A 63 3.39 -2.16 -8.91
C ASP A 63 3.28 -2.73 -7.49
N LEU A 64 2.30 -2.25 -6.70
CA LEU A 64 2.05 -2.72 -5.32
C LEU A 64 1.06 -3.88 -5.24
N PHE A 65 0.33 -4.17 -6.31
CA PHE A 65 -0.67 -5.23 -6.32
C PHE A 65 -0.08 -6.57 -6.75
N THR A 66 -0.52 -7.64 -6.10
CA THR A 66 -0.45 -8.99 -6.67
C THR A 66 -1.34 -9.10 -7.90
N ALA A 67 -1.17 -10.16 -8.70
CA ALA A 67 -1.99 -10.39 -9.88
C ALA A 67 -3.50 -10.49 -9.57
N GLU A 68 -3.87 -11.06 -8.42
CA GLU A 68 -5.28 -11.17 -8.01
C GLU A 68 -5.83 -9.84 -7.48
N GLU A 69 -5.04 -9.10 -6.68
CA GLU A 69 -5.43 -7.76 -6.22
C GLU A 69 -5.59 -6.79 -7.38
N LYS A 70 -4.73 -6.89 -8.41
CA LYS A 70 -4.85 -6.06 -9.62
C LYS A 70 -6.15 -6.33 -10.35
N LYS A 71 -6.54 -7.60 -10.53
CA LYS A 71 -7.83 -7.94 -11.13
C LYS A 71 -9.00 -7.39 -10.30
N LEU A 72 -8.89 -7.41 -8.97
CA LEU A 72 -9.92 -6.83 -8.11
C LEU A 72 -9.96 -5.30 -8.21
N TYR A 73 -8.80 -4.64 -8.22
CA TYR A 73 -8.67 -3.21 -8.44
C TYR A 73 -9.33 -2.79 -9.76
N ASP A 74 -9.08 -3.50 -10.86
CA ASP A 74 -9.70 -3.23 -12.16
C ASP A 74 -11.23 -3.36 -12.10
N ARG A 75 -11.75 -4.37 -11.38
CA ARG A 75 -13.21 -4.52 -11.18
C ARG A 75 -13.81 -3.38 -10.37
N ILE A 76 -13.15 -2.99 -9.27
CA ILE A 76 -13.59 -1.87 -8.41
C ILE A 76 -13.61 -0.57 -9.21
N THR A 77 -12.54 -0.26 -9.94
CA THR A 77 -12.42 0.97 -10.73
C THR A 77 -13.54 1.05 -11.77
N ARG A 78 -13.76 -0.03 -12.54
CA ARG A 78 -14.86 -0.09 -13.52
C ARG A 78 -16.24 0.08 -12.86
N GLU A 79 -16.50 -0.57 -11.74
CA GLU A 79 -17.77 -0.45 -11.03
C GLU A 79 -18.05 0.99 -10.57
N LEU A 80 -17.01 1.66 -10.04
CA LEU A 80 -17.10 3.06 -9.61
C LEU A 80 -17.34 4.02 -10.78
N GLU A 81 -16.71 3.77 -11.93
CA GLU A 81 -16.89 4.55 -13.15
C GLU A 81 -18.29 4.38 -13.75
N GLU A 82 -18.77 3.13 -13.86
CA GLU A 82 -20.09 2.82 -14.44
C GLU A 82 -21.25 3.30 -13.57
N HIS A 83 -21.08 3.32 -12.24
CA HIS A 83 -22.15 3.62 -11.28
C HIS A 83 -21.84 4.86 -10.42
N THR A 84 -21.12 5.83 -10.98
CA THR A 84 -20.68 7.04 -10.26
C THR A 84 -21.80 7.74 -9.49
N ASP A 85 -23.01 7.85 -10.05
CA ASP A 85 -24.12 8.56 -9.41
C ASP A 85 -24.69 7.82 -8.18
N TYR A 86 -24.62 6.49 -8.14
CA TYR A 86 -24.95 5.72 -6.95
C TYR A 86 -23.93 6.01 -5.85
N TYR A 87 -22.63 5.91 -6.16
CA TYR A 87 -21.55 6.08 -5.19
C TYR A 87 -21.41 7.52 -4.66
N LYS A 88 -21.93 8.53 -5.37
CA LYS A 88 -22.01 9.91 -4.85
C LYS A 88 -23.01 10.06 -3.70
N ASN A 89 -24.11 9.32 -3.73
CA ASN A 89 -25.25 9.54 -2.84
C ASN A 89 -25.45 8.46 -1.77
N ALA A 90 -24.97 7.23 -2.03
CA ALA A 90 -25.07 6.11 -1.10
C ALA A 90 -24.31 6.40 0.21
N ASP A 91 -24.71 5.77 1.31
CA ASP A 91 -23.96 5.83 2.55
C ASP A 91 -22.70 4.95 2.49
N THR A 92 -21.76 5.13 3.44
CA THR A 92 -20.49 4.40 3.43
C THR A 92 -20.67 2.88 3.52
N LEU A 93 -21.61 2.39 4.34
CA LEU A 93 -21.84 0.96 4.53
C LEU A 93 -22.48 0.35 3.29
N GLU A 94 -23.43 1.06 2.67
CA GLU A 94 -24.06 0.69 1.40
C GLU A 94 -23.02 0.60 0.29
N LYS A 95 -22.09 1.57 0.19
CA LYS A 95 -21.01 1.52 -0.81
C LYS A 95 -20.15 0.27 -0.66
N VAL A 96 -19.75 -0.07 0.58
CA VAL A 96 -18.91 -1.25 0.84
C VAL A 96 -19.70 -2.53 0.52
N ALA A 97 -20.94 -2.64 0.96
CA ALA A 97 -21.79 -3.80 0.67
C ALA A 97 -22.00 -3.98 -0.84
N HIS A 98 -22.26 -2.88 -1.57
CA HIS A 98 -22.43 -2.90 -3.01
C HIS A 98 -21.14 -3.33 -3.73
N LEU A 99 -19.98 -2.79 -3.33
CA LEU A 99 -18.68 -3.20 -3.88
C LEU A 99 -18.42 -4.69 -3.64
N CYS A 100 -18.66 -5.20 -2.43
CA CYS A 100 -18.48 -6.61 -2.12
C CYS A 100 -19.35 -7.50 -3.03
N GLN A 101 -20.62 -7.11 -3.21
CA GLN A 101 -21.55 -7.84 -4.06
C GLN A 101 -21.15 -7.81 -5.53
N LYS A 102 -20.83 -6.64 -6.08
CA LYS A 102 -20.55 -6.45 -7.52
C LYS A 102 -19.18 -6.96 -7.93
N CYS A 103 -18.18 -6.77 -7.07
CA CYS A 103 -16.81 -7.21 -7.33
C CYS A 103 -16.56 -8.67 -6.92
N GLN A 104 -17.56 -9.32 -6.32
CA GLN A 104 -17.50 -10.69 -5.78
C GLN A 104 -16.28 -10.86 -4.85
N ALA A 105 -16.17 -9.95 -3.89
CA ALA A 105 -15.04 -9.88 -2.96
C ALA A 105 -15.54 -9.68 -1.53
N SER A 106 -14.75 -10.12 -0.57
CA SER A 106 -14.97 -9.85 0.84
C SER A 106 -14.61 -8.42 1.21
N GLU A 107 -15.18 -7.92 2.31
CA GLU A 107 -14.83 -6.61 2.87
C GLU A 107 -13.33 -6.48 3.13
N GLN A 108 -12.68 -7.56 3.56
CA GLN A 108 -11.24 -7.60 3.82
C GLN A 108 -10.41 -7.41 2.54
N GLU A 109 -10.84 -7.99 1.42
CA GLU A 109 -10.16 -7.84 0.13
C GLU A 109 -10.34 -6.41 -0.41
N ILE A 110 -11.57 -5.88 -0.33
CA ILE A 110 -11.86 -4.48 -0.69
C ILE A 110 -11.01 -3.52 0.15
N TYR A 111 -10.95 -3.74 1.47
CA TYR A 111 -10.12 -2.95 2.38
C TYR A 111 -8.64 -3.04 2.03
N THR A 112 -8.14 -4.22 1.68
CA THR A 112 -6.74 -4.42 1.29
C THR A 112 -6.38 -3.58 0.08
N VAL A 113 -7.25 -3.58 -0.95
CA VAL A 113 -7.05 -2.75 -2.15
C VAL A 113 -7.00 -1.26 -1.78
N PHE A 114 -7.99 -0.76 -1.03
CA PHE A 114 -8.00 0.65 -0.60
C PHE A 114 -6.82 1.02 0.31
N LYS A 115 -6.35 0.08 1.13
CA LYS A 115 -5.17 0.28 1.97
C LYS A 115 -3.92 0.43 1.12
N ILE A 116 -3.73 -0.41 0.09
CA ILE A 116 -2.62 -0.29 -0.86
C ILE A 116 -2.67 1.05 -1.58
N ILE A 117 -3.85 1.47 -2.05
CA ILE A 117 -4.03 2.78 -2.69
C ILE A 117 -3.60 3.92 -1.76
N THR A 118 -4.06 3.88 -0.51
CA THR A 118 -3.71 4.86 0.50
C THR A 118 -2.20 4.90 0.76
N LEU A 119 -1.56 3.73 0.86
CA LEU A 119 -0.13 3.62 1.11
C LEU A 119 0.68 4.16 -0.07
N TYR A 120 0.28 3.87 -1.31
CA TYR A 120 0.90 4.41 -2.51
C TYR A 120 0.91 5.94 -2.48
N HIS A 121 -0.26 6.56 -2.32
CA HIS A 121 -0.40 8.02 -2.30
C HIS A 121 0.41 8.70 -1.20
N LYS A 122 0.47 8.11 0.00
CA LYS A 122 1.35 8.59 1.08
C LYS A 122 2.83 8.46 0.72
N ALA A 123 3.23 7.37 0.06
CA ALA A 123 4.61 7.12 -0.33
C ALA A 123 5.07 8.07 -1.45
N VAL A 124 4.25 8.35 -2.45
CA VAL A 124 4.58 9.29 -3.54
C VAL A 124 4.33 10.75 -3.18
N GLY A 125 3.74 11.04 -2.01
CA GLY A 125 3.50 12.40 -1.54
C GLY A 125 2.30 13.10 -2.20
N THR A 126 1.43 12.34 -2.87
CA THR A 126 0.17 12.86 -3.42
C THR A 126 -0.91 12.75 -2.35
N THR A 127 -1.11 13.81 -1.55
CA THR A 127 -2.32 13.90 -0.74
C THR A 127 -3.50 14.08 -1.69
N ALA A 128 -4.34 13.05 -1.85
CA ALA A 128 -5.65 13.21 -2.47
C ALA A 128 -6.42 14.27 -1.67
N VAL A 129 -6.81 15.35 -2.35
CA VAL A 129 -7.63 16.45 -1.83
C VAL A 129 -9.10 16.06 -1.91
#